data_AF-A0AA37UB58-F1
#
_entry.id   AF-A0AA37UB58-F1
#
_cell.length_a   1.000
_cell.length_b   1.000
_cell.length_c   1.000
_cell.angle_alpha   90.00
_cell.angle_beta   90.00
_cell.angle_gamma   90.00
#
_symmetry.space_group_name_H-M   'P 1'
#
loop_
_entity.id
_entity.type
_entity.pdbx_description
1 polymer ?
#
loop_
_entity_poly.entity_id
_entity_poly.type
_entity_poly.pdbx_seq_one_letter_code
_entity_poly.pdbx_strand_id
1 'polypeptide(L)'
;MSQSPATGTRPTSLVRTLWAWLPSHAMDRRIGLFAWLSAAAELLIIATGGAVRLTGSGLGCPTWPTCTAESIVNTPEMGIHGVIEFGNRTLTGLVGILAVVVLLLVLRIRRERRDLFVLAAIVLGGVVAQALVGGVTVLTGLNPFIVGFHYVASVILVAVCAAFLARRVEPAGPRERAVPKAFAILTHVTTLVLAVTIVFGVLTTGAGPHSGDAASVRNGFDAQLLEHVHAWPGYALLALTVALTIAAWRGALPVRRWITALLLVELVQIGVGLYQARNGLPELAVGVHMVLAAVTAALMVVVVLRLKRVRVARSATAEQESLAV
;
A
#
# COMPACT_ATOMS: atom_id res chain seq x y z
N MET A 1 45.70 44.53 -35.77
CA MET A 1 45.57 43.24 -35.08
C MET A 1 44.12 43.08 -34.63
N SER A 2 43.37 42.24 -35.35
CA SER A 2 41.97 41.91 -35.07
C SER A 2 41.91 40.74 -34.09
N GLN A 3 41.23 40.89 -32.95
CA GLN A 3 40.85 39.75 -32.11
C GLN A 3 39.33 39.64 -32.09
N SER A 4 38.85 38.55 -32.66
CA SER A 4 37.46 38.09 -32.57
C SER A 4 37.26 37.40 -31.20
N PRO A 5 36.19 37.66 -30.44
CA PRO A 5 35.90 36.86 -29.26
C PRO A 5 35.31 35.52 -29.70
N ALA A 6 36.05 34.45 -29.39
CA ALA A 6 35.62 33.08 -29.57
C ALA A 6 34.25 32.84 -28.92
N THR A 7 33.33 32.31 -29.70
CA THR A 7 32.03 31.80 -29.28
C THR A 7 32.22 30.58 -28.38
N GLY A 8 32.29 30.81 -27.07
CA GLY A 8 32.32 29.75 -26.08
C GLY A 8 30.98 29.00 -26.05
N THR A 9 30.91 27.87 -26.74
CA THR A 9 29.86 26.87 -26.55
C THR A 9 30.01 26.30 -25.13
N ARG A 10 29.22 26.81 -24.17
CA ARG A 10 29.20 26.23 -22.81
C ARG A 10 28.60 24.82 -22.90
N PRO A 11 29.36 23.74 -22.61
CA PRO A 11 28.76 22.43 -22.51
C PRO A 11 27.81 22.44 -21.33
N THR A 12 26.52 22.33 -21.60
CA THR A 12 25.53 22.11 -20.56
C THR A 12 25.77 20.68 -20.07
N SER A 13 26.28 20.51 -18.84
CA SER A 13 26.59 19.18 -18.32
C SER A 13 25.32 18.31 -18.36
N LEU A 14 25.44 17.03 -18.76
CA LEU A 14 24.35 16.05 -18.82
C LEU A 14 23.46 16.11 -17.57
N VAL A 15 24.07 16.31 -16.41
CA VAL A 15 23.39 16.47 -15.10
C VAL A 15 22.40 17.64 -15.09
N ARG A 16 22.74 18.79 -15.67
CA ARG A 16 21.85 19.96 -15.72
C ARG A 16 20.64 19.69 -16.63
N THR A 17 20.86 18.99 -17.74
CA THR A 17 19.79 18.57 -18.65
C THR A 17 18.84 17.56 -17.98
N LEU A 18 19.38 16.56 -17.29
CA LEU A 18 18.59 15.58 -16.53
C LEU A 18 17.80 16.24 -15.38
N TRP A 19 18.43 17.18 -14.66
CA TRP A 19 17.74 17.93 -13.60
C TRP A 19 16.62 18.82 -14.14
N ALA A 20 16.81 19.44 -15.31
CA ALA A 20 15.78 20.26 -15.94
C ALA A 20 14.58 19.42 -16.42
N TRP A 21 14.82 18.17 -16.82
CA TRP A 21 13.77 17.22 -17.23
C TRP A 21 12.89 16.76 -16.06
N LEU A 22 13.41 16.73 -14.84
CA LEU A 22 12.65 16.36 -13.65
C LEU A 22 11.47 17.32 -13.41
N PRO A 23 10.29 16.80 -13.02
CA PRO A 23 9.12 17.58 -12.67
C PRO A 23 9.41 18.73 -11.71
N SER A 24 8.89 19.92 -12.00
CA SER A 24 9.04 21.11 -11.15
C SER A 24 7.87 21.32 -10.18
N HIS A 25 6.77 20.57 -10.33
CA HIS A 25 5.59 20.69 -9.47
C HIS A 25 4.94 19.31 -9.19
N ALA A 26 4.26 19.19 -8.06
CA ALA A 26 3.65 17.93 -7.62
C ALA A 26 2.53 17.40 -8.53
N MET A 27 1.91 18.26 -9.34
CA MET A 27 0.80 17.88 -10.22
C MET A 27 1.25 17.34 -11.60
N ASP A 28 2.56 17.22 -11.84
CA ASP A 28 3.09 16.71 -13.12
C ASP A 28 2.54 15.31 -13.42
N ARG A 29 1.99 15.11 -14.62
CA ARG A 29 1.33 13.85 -15.00
C ARG A 29 2.24 12.62 -14.85
N ARG A 30 3.54 12.77 -15.04
CA ARG A 30 4.53 11.68 -14.92
C ARG A 30 4.59 11.12 -13.51
N ILE A 31 4.70 11.98 -12.49
CA ILE A 31 4.65 11.54 -11.08
C ILE A 31 3.35 10.79 -10.80
N GLY A 32 2.22 11.24 -11.37
CA GLY A 32 0.91 10.61 -11.14
C GLY A 32 0.80 9.23 -11.78
N LEU A 33 1.24 9.12 -13.04
CA LEU A 33 1.29 7.85 -13.77
C LEU A 33 2.15 6.83 -13.01
N PHE A 34 3.40 7.16 -12.70
CA PHE A 34 4.31 6.23 -12.03
C PHE A 34 3.89 5.92 -10.59
N ALA A 35 3.26 6.84 -9.87
CA ALA A 35 2.70 6.56 -8.56
C ALA A 35 1.51 5.58 -8.62
N TRP A 36 0.64 5.70 -9.63
CA TRP A 36 -0.43 4.73 -9.86
C TRP A 36 0.12 3.36 -10.28
N LEU A 37 1.12 3.33 -11.16
CA LEU A 37 1.81 2.09 -11.55
C LEU A 37 2.47 1.42 -10.34
N SER A 38 3.14 2.19 -9.48
CA SER A 38 3.74 1.70 -8.24
C SER A 38 2.68 1.15 -7.27
N ALA A 39 1.58 1.86 -7.05
CA ALA A 39 0.47 1.39 -6.21
C ALA A 39 -0.19 0.11 -6.77
N ALA A 40 -0.35 0.02 -8.09
CA ALA A 40 -0.88 -1.16 -8.75
C ALA A 40 0.09 -2.35 -8.65
N ALA A 41 1.40 -2.11 -8.79
CA ALA A 41 2.42 -3.14 -8.63
C ALA A 41 2.49 -3.67 -7.18
N GLU A 42 2.33 -2.81 -6.17
CA GLU A 42 2.24 -3.20 -4.75
C GLU A 42 0.98 -4.04 -4.45
N LEU A 43 -0.15 -3.75 -5.11
CA LEU A 43 -1.33 -4.63 -5.03
C LEU A 43 -1.12 -5.95 -5.77
N LEU A 44 -0.47 -5.89 -6.94
CA LEU A 44 -0.20 -7.07 -7.76
C LEU A 44 0.76 -8.03 -7.06
N ILE A 45 1.82 -7.53 -6.40
CA ILE A 45 2.76 -8.39 -5.65
C ILE A 45 2.08 -9.07 -4.45
N ILE A 46 1.10 -8.42 -3.81
CA ILE A 46 0.25 -9.09 -2.80
C ILE A 46 -0.59 -10.20 -3.43
N ALA A 47 -1.17 -9.95 -4.62
CA ALA A 47 -1.97 -10.96 -5.32
C ALA A 47 -1.12 -12.16 -5.77
N THR A 48 0.06 -11.92 -6.38
CA THR A 48 0.97 -12.99 -6.81
C THR A 48 1.60 -13.71 -5.63
N GLY A 49 1.96 -13.01 -4.54
CA GLY A 49 2.42 -13.62 -3.29
C GLY A 49 1.33 -14.47 -2.63
N GLY A 50 0.06 -14.03 -2.70
CA GLY A 50 -1.09 -14.85 -2.36
C GLY A 50 -1.17 -16.12 -3.21
N ALA A 51 -1.00 -16.00 -4.53
CA ALA A 51 -0.98 -17.14 -5.44
C ALA A 51 0.17 -18.12 -5.13
N VAL A 52 1.38 -17.62 -4.83
CA VAL A 52 2.51 -18.45 -4.36
C VAL A 52 2.07 -19.31 -3.17
N ARG A 53 1.47 -18.68 -2.15
CA ARG A 53 1.01 -19.38 -0.95
C ARG A 53 -0.11 -20.38 -1.25
N LEU A 54 -1.11 -19.96 -2.00
CA LEU A 54 -2.33 -20.73 -2.25
C LEU A 54 -2.10 -21.91 -3.21
N THR A 55 -1.04 -21.87 -4.01
CA THR A 55 -0.64 -22.97 -4.90
C THR A 55 0.39 -23.90 -4.29
N GLY A 56 0.80 -23.69 -3.03
CA GLY A 56 1.85 -24.49 -2.39
C GLY A 56 3.25 -24.22 -2.97
N SER A 57 3.48 -23.06 -3.57
CA SER A 57 4.72 -22.73 -4.27
C SER A 57 5.74 -21.97 -3.42
N GLY A 58 5.51 -21.74 -2.13
CA GLY A 58 6.35 -20.88 -1.28
C GLY A 58 7.80 -21.34 -1.12
N LEU A 59 8.08 -22.63 -1.34
CA LEU A 59 9.42 -23.21 -1.38
C LEU A 59 9.83 -23.67 -2.79
N GLY A 60 9.17 -23.16 -3.83
CA GLY A 60 9.51 -23.45 -5.24
C GLY A 60 10.92 -23.01 -5.62
N CYS A 61 11.48 -22.02 -4.92
CA CYS A 61 12.90 -21.67 -4.88
C CYS A 61 13.39 -21.84 -3.43
N PRO A 62 13.99 -22.99 -3.05
CA PRO A 62 14.27 -23.32 -1.65
C PRO A 62 15.39 -22.48 -1.02
N THR A 63 16.18 -21.76 -1.81
CA THR A 63 17.23 -20.86 -1.31
C THR A 63 16.89 -19.39 -1.54
N TRP A 64 17.69 -18.50 -0.96
CA TRP A 64 17.67 -17.06 -1.19
C TRP A 64 19.08 -16.49 -0.94
N PRO A 65 19.60 -15.55 -1.77
CA PRO A 65 18.95 -14.84 -2.87
C PRO A 65 18.91 -15.61 -4.19
N THR A 66 19.67 -16.70 -4.30
CA THR A 66 19.59 -17.63 -5.44
C THR A 66 18.29 -18.44 -5.38
N CYS A 67 17.88 -19.10 -6.46
CA CYS A 67 16.71 -19.98 -6.44
C CYS A 67 17.08 -21.42 -6.01
N THR A 68 18.27 -21.89 -6.39
CA THR A 68 18.93 -23.10 -5.86
C THR A 68 20.36 -22.79 -5.41
N ALA A 69 21.11 -23.77 -4.89
CA ALA A 69 22.51 -23.56 -4.53
C ALA A 69 23.38 -23.23 -5.77
N GLU A 70 23.00 -23.72 -6.95
CA GLU A 70 23.74 -23.61 -8.20
C GLU A 70 23.16 -22.57 -9.18
N SER A 71 21.91 -22.12 -8.99
CA SER A 71 21.20 -21.25 -9.94
C SER A 71 20.53 -20.04 -9.28
N ILE A 72 20.73 -18.86 -9.88
CA ILE A 72 20.01 -17.63 -9.51
C ILE A 72 18.58 -17.57 -10.05
N VAL A 73 18.23 -18.41 -11.03
CA VAL A 73 16.91 -18.45 -11.69
C VAL A 73 16.25 -19.82 -11.53
N ASN A 74 14.96 -19.92 -11.88
CA ASN A 74 14.29 -21.20 -11.89
C ASN A 74 14.93 -22.18 -12.90
N THR A 75 14.89 -23.47 -12.60
CA THR A 75 15.35 -24.56 -13.46
C THR A 75 14.16 -25.45 -13.82
N PRO A 76 14.25 -26.25 -14.90
CA PRO A 76 13.15 -27.12 -15.32
C PRO A 76 12.71 -28.13 -14.25
N GLU A 77 13.64 -28.60 -13.42
CA GLU A 77 13.42 -29.62 -12.40
C GLU A 77 12.50 -29.14 -11.26
N MET A 78 12.42 -27.82 -11.04
CA MET A 78 11.53 -27.21 -10.04
C MET A 78 10.07 -27.08 -10.52
N GLY A 79 9.81 -27.38 -11.80
CA GLY A 79 8.47 -27.42 -12.37
C GLY A 79 7.68 -26.11 -12.19
N ILE A 80 6.36 -26.25 -12.08
CA ILE A 80 5.44 -25.10 -12.01
C ILE A 80 5.62 -24.28 -10.72
N HIS A 81 5.94 -24.93 -9.60
CA HIS A 81 6.12 -24.23 -8.31
C HIS A 81 7.34 -23.29 -8.34
N GLY A 82 8.44 -23.72 -8.95
CA GLY A 82 9.60 -22.86 -9.17
C GLY A 82 9.29 -21.65 -10.06
N VAL A 83 8.48 -21.83 -11.11
CA VAL A 83 8.05 -20.74 -11.98
C VAL A 83 7.18 -19.72 -11.23
N ILE A 84 6.23 -20.19 -10.42
CA ILE A 84 5.33 -19.33 -9.65
C ILE A 84 6.11 -18.49 -8.62
N GLU A 85 6.98 -19.12 -7.84
CA GLU A 85 7.80 -18.44 -6.82
C GLU A 85 8.80 -17.46 -7.46
N PHE A 86 9.54 -17.91 -8.47
CA PHE A 86 10.51 -17.06 -9.17
C PHE A 86 9.83 -15.89 -9.89
N GLY A 87 8.62 -16.09 -10.44
CA GLY A 87 7.81 -15.04 -11.03
C GLY A 87 7.48 -13.94 -10.02
N ASN A 88 7.09 -14.32 -8.79
CA ASN A 88 6.85 -13.37 -7.71
C ASN A 88 8.14 -12.62 -7.31
N ARG A 89 9.28 -13.32 -7.20
CA ARG A 89 10.60 -12.68 -6.94
C ARG A 89 10.99 -11.68 -8.03
N THR A 90 10.72 -12.01 -9.29
CA THR A 90 10.98 -11.12 -10.43
C THR A 90 10.11 -9.87 -10.38
N LEU A 91 8.84 -10.01 -9.99
CA LEU A 91 7.93 -8.88 -9.81
C LEU A 91 8.41 -7.91 -8.71
N THR A 92 9.05 -8.40 -7.65
CA THR A 92 9.70 -7.53 -6.64
C THR A 92 10.71 -6.56 -7.27
N GLY A 93 11.45 -7.00 -8.28
CA GLY A 93 12.37 -6.14 -9.04
C GLY A 93 11.65 -4.99 -9.76
N LEU A 94 10.53 -5.28 -10.42
CA LEU A 94 9.69 -4.26 -11.06
C LEU A 94 9.11 -3.27 -10.04
N VAL A 95 8.60 -3.77 -8.90
CA VAL A 95 8.11 -2.93 -7.79
C VAL A 95 9.21 -1.97 -7.32
N GLY A 96 10.43 -2.47 -7.11
CA GLY A 96 11.59 -1.67 -6.73
C GLY A 96 11.95 -0.61 -7.76
N ILE A 97 11.97 -0.96 -9.05
CA ILE A 97 12.23 0.00 -10.14
C ILE A 97 11.20 1.13 -10.13
N LEU A 98 9.91 0.79 -10.02
CA LEU A 98 8.84 1.80 -9.96
C LEU A 98 8.98 2.70 -8.73
N ALA A 99 9.32 2.15 -7.56
CA ALA A 99 9.56 2.93 -6.35
C ALA A 99 10.76 3.89 -6.51
N VAL A 100 11.86 3.45 -7.12
CA VAL A 100 13.01 4.30 -7.46
C VAL A 100 12.57 5.43 -8.41
N VAL A 101 11.84 5.10 -9.49
CA VAL A 101 11.37 6.12 -10.44
C VAL A 101 10.50 7.17 -9.76
N VAL A 102 9.55 6.77 -8.90
CA VAL A 102 8.70 7.72 -8.15
C VAL A 102 9.55 8.61 -7.25
N LEU A 103 10.51 8.05 -6.52
CA LEU A 103 11.42 8.81 -5.65
C LEU A 103 12.23 9.83 -6.46
N LEU A 104 12.80 9.42 -7.60
CA LEU A 104 13.57 10.28 -8.49
C LEU A 104 12.71 11.43 -9.04
N LEU A 105 11.47 11.14 -9.47
CA LEU A 105 10.57 12.15 -10.03
C LEU A 105 10.17 13.23 -9.03
N VAL A 106 10.19 12.94 -7.72
CA VAL A 106 9.91 13.94 -6.66
C VAL A 106 11.17 14.61 -6.09
N LEU A 107 12.38 14.23 -6.52
CA LEU A 107 13.62 14.78 -5.99
C LEU A 107 13.73 16.30 -6.13
N ARG A 108 13.33 16.85 -7.27
CA ARG A 108 13.44 18.29 -7.53
C ARG A 108 12.53 19.11 -6.60
N ILE A 109 11.35 18.58 -6.27
CA ILE A 109 10.36 19.22 -5.40
C ILE A 109 10.50 18.83 -3.92
N ARG A 110 11.52 18.04 -3.54
CA ARG A 110 11.64 17.45 -2.19
C ARG A 110 11.65 18.46 -1.04
N ARG A 111 12.09 19.71 -1.29
CA ARG A 111 12.13 20.77 -0.27
C ARG A 111 10.75 21.40 -0.05
N GLU A 112 9.97 21.55 -1.12
CA GLU A 112 8.62 22.11 -1.11
C GLU A 112 7.57 21.07 -0.69
N ARG A 113 7.77 19.82 -1.15
CA ARG A 113 6.90 18.66 -0.93
C ARG A 113 7.62 17.55 -0.19
N ARG A 114 8.14 17.90 1.00
CA ARG A 114 8.79 16.93 1.91
C ARG A 114 7.88 15.74 2.23
N ASP A 115 6.57 15.97 2.29
CA ASP A 115 5.57 14.91 2.49
C ASP A 115 5.64 13.83 1.40
N LEU A 116 5.64 14.23 0.12
CA LEU A 116 5.71 13.29 -1.01
C LEU A 116 7.07 12.60 -1.08
N PHE A 117 8.15 13.33 -0.84
CA PHE A 117 9.49 12.75 -0.83
C PHE A 117 9.65 11.69 0.26
N VAL A 118 9.19 11.97 1.49
CA VAL A 118 9.25 11.01 2.60
C VAL A 118 8.38 9.78 2.32
N LEU A 119 7.16 9.96 1.80
CA LEU A 119 6.30 8.83 1.43
C LEU A 119 6.96 7.95 0.34
N ALA A 120 7.53 8.54 -0.71
CA ALA A 120 8.25 7.79 -1.73
C ALA A 120 9.49 7.06 -1.19
N ALA A 121 10.22 7.69 -0.26
CA ALA A 121 11.37 7.07 0.41
C ALA A 121 10.95 5.91 1.32
N ILE A 122 9.82 6.04 2.03
CA ILE A 122 9.24 4.95 2.84
C ILE A 122 8.86 3.77 1.94
N VAL A 123 8.23 4.01 0.79
CA VAL A 123 7.91 2.93 -0.16
C VAL A 123 9.17 2.23 -0.62
N LEU A 124 10.18 2.97 -1.11
CA LEU A 124 11.43 2.35 -1.57
C LEU A 124 12.16 1.56 -0.46
N GLY A 125 12.31 2.16 0.72
CA GLY A 125 12.93 1.49 1.87
C GLY A 125 12.12 0.25 2.32
N GLY A 126 10.79 0.35 2.27
CA GLY A 126 9.87 -0.74 2.55
C GLY A 126 9.98 -1.89 1.57
N VAL A 127 10.09 -1.63 0.27
CA VAL A 127 10.28 -2.66 -0.76
C VAL A 127 11.59 -3.41 -0.54
N VAL A 128 12.68 -2.71 -0.22
CA VAL A 128 13.97 -3.34 0.13
C VAL A 128 13.82 -4.20 1.38
N ALA A 129 13.19 -3.67 2.43
CA ALA A 129 12.93 -4.44 3.65
C ALA A 129 12.07 -5.68 3.39
N GLN A 130 11.06 -5.58 2.51
CA GLN A 130 10.20 -6.71 2.15
C GLN A 130 10.93 -7.80 1.39
N ALA A 131 11.84 -7.45 0.48
CA ALA A 131 12.68 -8.42 -0.20
C ALA A 131 13.51 -9.25 0.82
N LEU A 132 14.02 -8.60 1.87
CA LEU A 132 14.74 -9.26 2.96
C LEU A 132 13.82 -10.16 3.79
N VAL A 133 12.65 -9.65 4.20
CA VAL A 133 11.67 -10.42 4.97
C VAL A 133 11.20 -11.64 4.17
N GLY A 134 10.98 -11.50 2.86
CA GLY A 134 10.66 -12.61 1.96
C GLY A 134 11.76 -13.66 1.89
N GLY A 135 13.02 -13.23 1.82
CA GLY A 135 14.16 -14.15 1.94
C GLY A 135 14.18 -14.90 3.27
N VAL A 136 13.94 -14.20 4.39
CA VAL A 136 13.84 -14.82 5.72
C VAL A 136 12.67 -15.82 5.77
N THR A 137 11.54 -15.53 5.16
CA THR A 137 10.40 -16.45 5.06
C THR A 137 10.81 -17.79 4.43
N VAL A 138 11.58 -17.76 3.35
CA VAL A 138 12.09 -18.97 2.68
C VAL A 138 13.06 -19.72 3.59
N LEU A 139 14.04 -19.00 4.16
CA LEU A 139 15.07 -19.59 5.02
C LEU A 139 14.54 -20.18 6.33
N THR A 140 13.34 -19.76 6.75
CA THR A 140 12.66 -20.27 7.96
C THR A 140 11.60 -21.32 7.64
N GLY A 141 11.52 -21.80 6.40
CA GLY A 141 10.56 -22.84 6.00
C GLY A 141 9.11 -22.37 6.07
N LEU A 142 8.85 -21.11 5.67
CA LEU A 142 7.54 -20.47 5.69
C LEU A 142 6.94 -20.28 7.10
N ASN A 143 7.75 -19.85 8.07
CA ASN A 143 7.26 -19.58 9.42
C ASN A 143 6.01 -18.66 9.37
N PRO A 144 4.85 -19.10 9.89
CA PRO A 144 3.57 -18.45 9.66
C PRO A 144 3.50 -17.03 10.24
N PHE A 145 4.26 -16.73 11.29
CA PHE A 145 4.34 -15.39 11.86
C PHE A 145 5.16 -14.44 10.99
N ILE A 146 6.22 -14.94 10.35
CA ILE A 146 7.04 -14.15 9.42
C ILE A 146 6.27 -13.91 8.13
N VAL A 147 5.61 -14.93 7.58
CA VAL A 147 4.69 -14.79 6.42
C VAL A 147 3.60 -13.77 6.73
N GLY A 148 3.00 -13.85 7.93
CA GLY A 148 1.98 -12.92 8.36
C GLY A 148 2.49 -11.48 8.51
N PHE A 149 3.65 -11.29 9.12
CA PHE A 149 4.31 -9.99 9.22
C PHE A 149 4.61 -9.41 7.83
N HIS A 150 5.17 -10.23 6.93
CA HIS A 150 5.44 -9.86 5.54
C HIS A 150 4.19 -9.28 4.89
N TYR A 151 3.06 -9.99 4.95
CA TYR A 151 1.79 -9.53 4.38
C TYR A 151 1.27 -8.24 5.01
N VAL A 152 1.26 -8.12 6.35
CA VAL A 152 0.82 -6.88 7.03
C VAL A 152 1.67 -5.69 6.61
N ALA A 153 2.99 -5.87 6.51
CA ALA A 153 3.87 -4.81 6.07
C ALA A 153 3.64 -4.45 4.58
N SER A 154 3.26 -5.39 3.71
CA SER A 154 2.85 -5.09 2.32
C SER A 154 1.55 -4.27 2.27
N VAL A 155 0.57 -4.60 3.12
CA VAL A 155 -0.67 -3.81 3.27
C VAL A 155 -0.36 -2.37 3.70
N ILE A 156 0.61 -2.19 4.61
CA ILE A 156 1.08 -0.86 5.01
C ILE A 156 1.70 -0.11 3.83
N LEU A 157 2.52 -0.75 2.99
CA LEU A 157 3.11 -0.09 1.81
C LEU A 157 2.04 0.33 0.80
N VAL A 158 1.04 -0.51 0.55
CA VAL A 158 -0.13 -0.14 -0.28
C VAL A 158 -0.86 1.08 0.32
N ALA A 159 -1.03 1.13 1.64
CA ALA A 159 -1.62 2.27 2.33
C ALA A 159 -0.74 3.55 2.23
N VAL A 160 0.59 3.42 2.26
CA VAL A 160 1.53 4.54 2.03
C VAL A 160 1.45 5.03 0.57
N CYS A 161 1.32 4.14 -0.40
CA CYS A 161 1.08 4.49 -1.81
C CYS A 161 -0.24 5.24 -1.98
N ALA A 162 -1.31 4.81 -1.32
CA ALA A 162 -2.59 5.51 -1.30
C ALA A 162 -2.47 6.91 -0.65
N ALA A 163 -1.69 7.03 0.43
CA ALA A 163 -1.38 8.31 1.03
C ALA A 163 -0.65 9.24 0.06
N PHE A 164 0.36 8.73 -0.66
CA PHE A 164 1.10 9.50 -1.67
C PHE A 164 0.14 10.04 -2.74
N LEU A 165 -0.70 9.18 -3.32
CA LEU A 165 -1.67 9.55 -4.35
C LEU A 165 -2.68 10.59 -3.84
N ALA A 166 -3.20 10.42 -2.62
CA ALA A 166 -4.13 11.36 -2.02
C ALA A 166 -3.51 12.73 -1.72
N ARG A 167 -2.26 12.76 -1.25
CA ARG A 167 -1.50 13.97 -0.91
C ARG A 167 -1.00 14.72 -2.14
N ARG A 168 -0.65 14.02 -3.21
CA ARG A 168 -0.09 14.60 -4.45
C ARG A 168 -1.00 15.67 -5.04
N VAL A 169 -2.32 15.43 -5.01
CA VAL A 169 -3.33 16.32 -5.58
C VAL A 169 -3.76 17.45 -4.63
N GLU A 170 -3.19 17.51 -3.43
CA GLU A 170 -3.36 18.63 -2.51
C GLU A 170 -2.17 19.62 -2.62
N PRO A 171 -2.42 20.93 -2.46
CA PRO A 171 -1.33 21.91 -2.35
C PRO A 171 -0.51 21.68 -1.07
N ALA A 172 0.72 22.19 -1.06
CA ALA A 172 1.52 22.25 0.16
C ALA A 172 0.90 23.28 1.13
N GLY A 173 1.01 23.04 2.44
CA GLY A 173 0.60 24.03 3.44
C GLY A 173 0.09 23.45 4.76
N PRO A 174 -0.18 24.33 5.74
CA PRO A 174 -0.77 23.94 7.01
C PRO A 174 -2.16 23.33 6.81
N ARG A 175 -2.52 22.38 7.65
CA ARG A 175 -3.80 21.64 7.55
C ARG A 175 -4.64 21.85 8.79
N GLU A 176 -5.94 22.03 8.57
CA GLU A 176 -6.95 22.17 9.62
C GLU A 176 -7.97 21.03 9.56
N ARG A 177 -8.65 20.78 10.68
CA ARG A 177 -9.70 19.76 10.77
C ARG A 177 -10.90 20.20 9.90
N ALA A 178 -11.36 19.32 9.02
CA ALA A 178 -12.47 19.58 8.10
C ALA A 178 -13.77 18.89 8.52
N VAL A 179 -13.77 18.24 9.69
CA VAL A 179 -14.88 17.43 10.23
C VAL A 179 -15.02 17.67 11.74
N PRO A 180 -16.18 17.37 12.37
CA PRO A 180 -16.33 17.43 13.82
C PRO A 180 -15.31 16.57 14.58
N LYS A 181 -14.95 16.98 15.80
CA LYS A 181 -13.97 16.26 16.64
C LYS A 181 -14.39 14.81 16.91
N ALA A 182 -15.66 14.59 17.25
CA ALA A 182 -16.21 13.26 17.49
C ALA A 182 -16.09 12.35 16.26
N PHE A 183 -16.41 12.86 15.06
CA PHE A 183 -16.27 12.11 13.80
C PHE A 183 -14.81 11.67 13.58
N ALA A 184 -13.85 12.58 13.77
CA ALA A 184 -12.44 12.26 13.61
C ALA A 184 -11.95 11.20 14.61
N ILE A 185 -12.38 11.28 15.88
CA ILE A 185 -12.05 10.27 16.90
C ILE A 185 -12.62 8.91 16.49
N LEU A 186 -13.89 8.87 16.09
CA LEU A 186 -14.55 7.63 15.67
C LEU A 186 -13.88 7.03 14.43
N THR A 187 -13.44 7.85 13.47
CA THR A 187 -12.65 7.36 12.32
C THR A 187 -11.35 6.70 12.77
N HIS A 188 -10.61 7.28 13.72
CA HIS A 188 -9.37 6.67 14.23
C HIS A 188 -9.62 5.39 15.04
N VAL A 189 -10.69 5.33 15.82
CA VAL A 189 -11.14 4.09 16.47
C VAL A 189 -11.45 3.03 15.41
N THR A 190 -12.15 3.41 14.35
CA THR A 190 -12.46 2.50 13.23
C THR A 190 -11.20 2.02 12.51
N THR A 191 -10.17 2.89 12.36
CA THR A 191 -8.86 2.48 11.83
C THR A 191 -8.18 1.45 12.72
N LEU A 192 -8.25 1.59 14.05
CA LEU A 192 -7.73 0.60 14.99
C LEU A 192 -8.47 -0.73 14.85
N VAL A 193 -9.80 -0.70 14.77
CA VAL A 193 -10.61 -1.91 14.56
C VAL A 193 -10.24 -2.60 13.25
N LEU A 194 -10.06 -1.85 12.15
CA LEU A 194 -9.58 -2.41 10.88
C LEU A 194 -8.21 -3.09 11.03
N ALA A 195 -7.26 -2.46 11.74
CA ALA A 195 -5.95 -3.05 11.99
C ALA A 195 -6.06 -4.37 12.77
N VAL A 196 -6.90 -4.40 13.81
CA VAL A 196 -7.20 -5.61 14.58
C VAL A 196 -7.82 -6.69 13.69
N THR A 197 -8.79 -6.33 12.83
CA THR A 197 -9.41 -7.25 11.86
C THR A 197 -8.36 -7.88 10.95
N ILE A 198 -7.44 -7.09 10.39
CA ILE A 198 -6.36 -7.60 9.52
C ILE A 198 -5.44 -8.54 10.29
N VAL A 199 -5.03 -8.20 11.51
CA VAL A 199 -4.17 -9.06 12.34
C VAL A 199 -4.83 -10.40 12.61
N PHE A 200 -6.10 -10.43 13.05
CA PHE A 200 -6.81 -11.68 13.24
C PHE A 200 -7.03 -12.45 11.94
N GLY A 201 -7.20 -11.75 10.81
CA GLY A 201 -7.31 -12.37 9.49
C GLY A 201 -6.03 -13.10 9.10
N VAL A 202 -4.88 -12.49 9.37
CA VAL A 202 -3.55 -13.10 9.16
C VAL A 202 -3.33 -14.30 10.08
N LEU A 203 -3.72 -14.21 11.36
CA LEU A 203 -3.65 -15.35 12.28
C LEU A 203 -4.55 -16.51 11.83
N THR A 204 -5.78 -16.21 11.39
CA THR A 204 -6.71 -17.21 10.84
C THR A 204 -6.13 -17.88 9.60
N THR A 205 -5.52 -17.08 8.72
CA THR A 205 -4.86 -17.54 7.50
C THR A 205 -3.68 -18.46 7.82
N GLY A 206 -2.87 -18.15 8.84
CA GLY A 206 -1.77 -19.00 9.29
C GLY A 206 -2.20 -20.29 10.00
N ALA A 207 -3.44 -20.37 10.47
CA ALA A 207 -4.03 -21.55 11.08
C ALA A 207 -4.79 -22.44 10.08
N GLY A 208 -5.39 -21.83 9.05
CA GLY A 208 -6.14 -22.52 8.00
C GLY A 208 -5.27 -23.40 7.09
N PRO A 209 -5.82 -24.10 6.09
CA PRO A 209 -5.16 -25.19 5.34
C PRO A 209 -4.14 -24.76 4.27
N HIS A 210 -4.00 -23.47 3.96
CA HIS A 210 -3.14 -22.99 2.86
C HIS A 210 -1.77 -22.48 3.36
N SER A 211 -0.76 -23.29 3.67
CA SER A 211 0.45 -22.76 4.38
C SER A 211 1.54 -22.24 3.44
N GLY A 212 1.41 -22.46 2.14
CA GLY A 212 2.43 -22.12 1.16
C GLY A 212 3.32 -23.29 0.76
N ASP A 213 3.34 -24.37 1.53
CA ASP A 213 3.94 -25.66 1.18
C ASP A 213 3.30 -26.77 2.03
N ALA A 214 3.17 -27.99 1.51
CA ALA A 214 2.50 -29.09 2.23
C ALA A 214 3.20 -29.49 3.54
N ALA A 215 4.52 -29.34 3.63
CA ALA A 215 5.33 -29.70 4.80
C ALA A 215 5.51 -28.54 5.81
N SER A 216 5.02 -27.33 5.48
CA SER A 216 5.21 -26.16 6.33
C SER A 216 4.32 -26.16 7.57
N VAL A 217 4.86 -25.61 8.67
CA VAL A 217 4.25 -25.61 10.00
C VAL A 217 3.15 -24.55 10.11
N ARG A 218 2.06 -24.90 10.81
CA ARG A 218 0.98 -23.96 11.16
C ARG A 218 1.31 -23.19 12.44
N ASN A 219 0.62 -22.08 12.69
CA ASN A 219 0.83 -21.29 13.91
C ASN A 219 0.34 -21.96 15.20
N GLY A 220 -0.33 -23.11 15.12
CA GLY A 220 -0.80 -23.90 16.26
C GLY A 220 -2.13 -23.45 16.85
N PHE A 221 -2.77 -22.42 16.31
CA PHE A 221 -4.12 -22.01 16.72
C PHE A 221 -5.20 -22.87 16.06
N ASP A 222 -6.35 -22.95 16.71
CA ASP A 222 -7.55 -23.57 16.14
C ASP A 222 -8.14 -22.67 15.05
N ALA A 223 -8.16 -23.16 13.81
CA ALA A 223 -8.64 -22.41 12.65
C ALA A 223 -10.14 -22.11 12.70
N GLN A 224 -10.96 -23.03 13.23
CA GLN A 224 -12.41 -22.86 13.35
C GLN A 224 -12.76 -21.80 14.41
N LEU A 225 -12.04 -21.79 15.52
CA LEU A 225 -12.18 -20.74 16.52
C LEU A 225 -11.72 -19.39 15.96
N LEU A 226 -10.55 -19.36 15.30
CA LEU A 226 -10.00 -18.10 14.79
C LEU A 226 -10.84 -17.46 13.70
N GLU A 227 -11.51 -18.22 12.82
CA GLU A 227 -12.41 -17.60 11.83
C GLU A 227 -13.56 -16.84 12.49
N HIS A 228 -14.09 -17.33 13.61
CA HIS A 228 -15.13 -16.65 14.38
C HIS A 228 -14.56 -15.42 15.10
N VAL A 229 -13.41 -15.57 15.74
CA VAL A 229 -12.73 -14.46 16.44
C VAL A 229 -12.34 -13.35 15.44
N HIS A 230 -11.93 -13.69 14.23
CA HIS A 230 -11.65 -12.74 13.16
C HIS A 230 -12.92 -12.02 12.66
N ALA A 231 -14.06 -12.71 12.62
CA ALA A 231 -15.32 -12.12 12.18
C ALA A 231 -15.82 -11.03 13.14
N TRP A 232 -15.57 -11.13 14.45
CA TRP A 232 -16.05 -10.15 15.44
C TRP A 232 -15.58 -8.70 15.21
N PRO A 233 -14.28 -8.40 15.07
CA PRO A 233 -13.83 -7.05 14.73
C PRO A 233 -14.27 -6.67 13.30
N GLY A 234 -14.53 -7.64 12.41
CA GLY A 234 -15.18 -7.40 11.11
C GLY A 234 -16.61 -6.85 11.23
N TYR A 235 -17.43 -7.40 12.12
CA TYR A 235 -18.77 -6.88 12.41
C TYR A 235 -18.73 -5.49 13.03
N ALA A 236 -17.80 -5.28 13.98
CA ALA A 236 -17.59 -3.97 14.58
C ALA A 236 -17.14 -2.93 13.54
N LEU A 237 -16.22 -3.30 12.64
CA LEU A 237 -15.76 -2.46 11.54
C LEU A 237 -16.93 -2.03 10.66
N LEU A 238 -17.76 -2.98 10.20
CA LEU A 238 -18.93 -2.67 9.38
C LEU A 238 -19.87 -1.69 10.09
N ALA A 239 -20.22 -1.96 11.35
CA ALA A 239 -21.15 -1.10 12.11
C ALA A 239 -20.60 0.33 12.26
N LEU A 240 -19.30 0.46 12.56
CA LEU A 240 -18.62 1.75 12.67
C LEU A 240 -18.55 2.49 11.33
N THR A 241 -18.22 1.79 10.24
CA THR A 241 -18.16 2.39 8.89
C THR A 241 -19.55 2.82 8.40
N VAL A 242 -20.60 2.05 8.69
CA VAL A 242 -22.00 2.44 8.41
C VAL A 242 -22.37 3.70 9.20
N ALA A 243 -22.08 3.75 10.50
CA ALA A 243 -22.34 4.92 11.34
C ALA A 243 -21.61 6.18 10.84
N LEU A 244 -20.32 6.04 10.50
CA LEU A 244 -19.52 7.11 9.89
C LEU A 244 -20.09 7.54 8.53
N THR A 245 -20.53 6.60 7.71
CA THR A 245 -21.13 6.91 6.40
C THR A 245 -22.41 7.72 6.58
N ILE A 246 -23.33 7.28 7.44
CA ILE A 246 -24.58 8.01 7.75
C ILE A 246 -24.25 9.42 8.27
N ALA A 247 -23.33 9.53 9.23
CA ALA A 247 -22.93 10.82 9.79
C ALA A 247 -22.29 11.74 8.74
N ALA A 248 -21.46 11.20 7.84
CA ALA A 248 -20.83 11.97 6.77
C ALA A 248 -21.84 12.51 5.76
N TRP A 249 -22.85 11.71 5.41
CA TRP A 249 -23.92 12.14 4.51
C TRP A 249 -24.86 13.16 5.16
N ARG A 250 -25.31 12.91 6.41
CA ARG A 250 -26.17 13.86 7.15
C ARG A 250 -25.49 15.21 7.39
N GLY A 251 -24.19 15.20 7.68
CA GLY A 251 -23.39 16.41 7.90
C GLY A 251 -22.80 17.01 6.61
N ALA A 252 -23.13 16.47 5.43
CA ALA A 252 -22.55 16.86 4.14
C ALA A 252 -21.01 16.95 4.13
N LEU A 253 -20.33 16.10 4.93
CA LEU A 253 -18.89 16.18 5.16
C LEU A 253 -18.09 15.90 3.88
N PRO A 254 -16.90 16.50 3.70
CA PRO A 254 -16.08 16.34 2.49
C PRO A 254 -15.56 14.90 2.28
N VAL A 255 -15.59 14.08 3.33
CA VAL A 255 -15.14 12.68 3.31
C VAL A 255 -16.19 11.70 2.75
N ARG A 256 -17.45 12.14 2.54
CA ARG A 256 -18.59 11.27 2.21
C ARG A 256 -18.35 10.28 1.05
N ARG A 257 -17.71 10.73 -0.03
CA ARG A 257 -17.43 9.85 -1.19
C ARG A 257 -16.45 8.71 -0.85
N TRP A 258 -15.47 8.99 -0.01
CA TRP A 258 -14.41 8.05 0.33
C TRP A 258 -14.88 7.04 1.38
N ILE A 259 -15.64 7.50 2.38
CA ILE A 259 -16.24 6.57 3.36
C ILE A 259 -17.31 5.69 2.69
N THR A 260 -18.05 6.20 1.70
CA THR A 260 -18.97 5.38 0.90
C THR A 260 -18.22 4.33 0.08
N ALA A 261 -17.12 4.71 -0.59
CA ALA A 261 -16.29 3.76 -1.31
C ALA A 261 -15.70 2.68 -0.37
N LEU A 262 -15.24 3.07 0.82
CA LEU A 262 -14.78 2.15 1.86
C LEU A 262 -15.89 1.16 2.24
N LEU A 263 -17.10 1.64 2.54
CA LEU A 263 -18.24 0.79 2.88
C LEU A 263 -18.57 -0.21 1.77
N LEU A 264 -18.59 0.24 0.50
CA LEU A 264 -18.85 -0.66 -0.63
C LEU A 264 -17.80 -1.76 -0.76
N VAL A 265 -16.51 -1.44 -0.58
CA VAL A 265 -15.44 -2.44 -0.58
C VAL A 265 -15.55 -3.37 0.62
N GLU A 266 -15.88 -2.86 1.81
CA GLU A 266 -16.11 -3.68 3.01
C GLU A 266 -17.27 -4.66 2.82
N LEU A 267 -18.36 -4.25 2.16
CA LEU A 267 -19.48 -5.15 1.85
C LEU A 267 -19.05 -6.30 0.92
N VAL A 268 -18.22 -6.00 -0.10
CA VAL A 268 -17.65 -7.04 -0.97
C VAL A 268 -16.68 -7.93 -0.17
N GLN A 269 -15.83 -7.34 0.67
CA GLN A 269 -14.89 -8.06 1.55
C GLN A 269 -15.62 -9.07 2.44
N ILE A 270 -16.74 -8.65 3.05
CA ILE A 270 -17.58 -9.50 3.89
C ILE A 270 -18.25 -10.58 3.06
N GLY A 271 -18.80 -10.24 1.89
CA GLY A 271 -19.42 -11.23 1.00
C GLY A 271 -18.44 -12.33 0.59
N VAL A 272 -17.23 -11.96 0.18
CA VAL A 272 -16.15 -12.90 -0.16
C VAL A 272 -15.71 -13.70 1.07
N GLY A 273 -15.58 -13.05 2.24
CA GLY A 273 -15.21 -13.69 3.50
C GLY A 273 -16.20 -14.77 3.95
N LEU A 274 -17.50 -14.48 3.85
CA LEU A 274 -18.57 -15.44 4.14
C LEU A 274 -18.60 -16.57 3.10
N TYR A 275 -18.39 -16.25 1.82
CA TYR A 275 -18.33 -17.24 0.76
C TYR A 275 -17.20 -18.25 1.00
N GLN A 276 -15.96 -17.77 1.26
CA GLN A 276 -14.83 -18.68 1.47
C GLN A 276 -15.03 -19.58 2.69
N ALA A 277 -15.57 -19.06 3.80
CA ALA A 277 -15.80 -19.83 5.02
C ALA A 277 -16.83 -20.95 4.80
N ARG A 278 -17.84 -20.71 3.96
CA ARG A 278 -18.91 -21.68 3.69
C ARG A 278 -18.61 -22.67 2.58
N ASN A 279 -17.56 -22.45 1.78
CA ASN A 279 -17.26 -23.24 0.58
C ASN A 279 -15.90 -23.95 0.67
N GLY A 280 -15.36 -24.15 1.88
CA GLY A 280 -14.11 -24.89 2.06
C GLY A 280 -12.85 -24.11 1.66
N LEU A 281 -12.87 -22.78 1.79
CA LEU A 281 -11.73 -21.89 1.56
C LEU A 281 -11.13 -21.99 0.13
N PRO A 282 -11.93 -21.85 -0.94
CA PRO A 282 -11.43 -21.91 -2.31
C PRO A 282 -10.36 -20.84 -2.54
N GLU A 283 -9.23 -21.23 -3.15
CA GLU A 283 -8.00 -20.46 -3.21
C GLU A 283 -8.21 -19.07 -3.78
N LEU A 284 -8.96 -18.97 -4.88
CA LEU A 284 -9.22 -17.69 -5.54
C LEU A 284 -10.00 -16.74 -4.63
N ALA A 285 -10.97 -17.23 -3.86
CA ALA A 285 -11.71 -16.38 -2.91
C ALA A 285 -10.81 -15.89 -1.78
N VAL A 286 -9.92 -16.75 -1.28
CA VAL A 286 -8.91 -16.37 -0.27
C VAL A 286 -7.98 -15.29 -0.82
N GLY A 287 -7.48 -15.46 -2.04
CA GLY A 287 -6.63 -14.47 -2.72
C GLY A 287 -7.35 -13.13 -2.92
N VAL A 288 -8.61 -13.16 -3.37
CA VAL A 288 -9.44 -11.96 -3.53
C VAL A 288 -9.65 -11.27 -2.18
N HIS A 289 -9.97 -12.02 -1.12
CA HIS A 289 -10.15 -11.49 0.23
C HIS A 289 -8.89 -10.81 0.77
N MET A 290 -7.70 -11.36 0.47
CA MET A 290 -6.40 -10.77 0.83
C MET A 290 -6.15 -9.44 0.09
N VAL A 291 -6.45 -9.37 -1.21
CA VAL A 291 -6.26 -8.12 -1.99
C VAL A 291 -7.25 -7.05 -1.54
N LEU A 292 -8.51 -7.42 -1.34
CA LEU A 292 -9.55 -6.51 -0.87
C LEU A 292 -9.26 -5.97 0.54
N ALA A 293 -8.62 -6.74 1.43
CA ALA A 293 -8.13 -6.24 2.72
C ALA A 293 -7.09 -5.11 2.53
N ALA A 294 -6.16 -5.26 1.59
CA ALA A 294 -5.17 -4.21 1.27
C ALA A 294 -5.86 -2.95 0.69
N VAL A 295 -6.84 -3.13 -0.19
CA VAL A 295 -7.64 -2.01 -0.75
C VAL A 295 -8.45 -1.31 0.34
N THR A 296 -9.03 -2.06 1.29
CA THR A 296 -9.75 -1.51 2.45
C THR A 296 -8.83 -0.64 3.31
N ALA A 297 -7.61 -1.10 3.60
CA ALA A 297 -6.60 -0.32 4.32
C ALA A 297 -6.18 0.95 3.57
N ALA A 298 -5.96 0.86 2.26
CA ALA A 298 -5.69 2.03 1.42
C ALA A 298 -6.81 3.07 1.46
N LEU A 299 -8.07 2.64 1.31
CA LEU A 299 -9.24 3.52 1.38
C LEU A 299 -9.41 4.15 2.77
N MET A 300 -9.19 3.38 3.84
CA MET A 300 -9.21 3.90 5.21
C MET A 300 -8.16 5.00 5.40
N VAL A 301 -6.94 4.84 4.87
CA VAL A 301 -5.94 5.91 4.89
C VAL A 301 -6.43 7.14 4.13
N VAL A 302 -7.03 6.98 2.94
CA VAL A 302 -7.62 8.12 2.22
C VAL A 302 -8.70 8.80 3.07
N VAL A 303 -9.60 8.06 3.71
CA VAL A 303 -10.61 8.60 4.63
C VAL A 303 -9.96 9.42 5.75
N VAL A 304 -8.95 8.87 6.43
CA VAL A 304 -8.20 9.54 7.50
C VAL A 304 -7.54 10.83 7.00
N LEU A 305 -6.94 10.80 5.81
CA LEU A 305 -6.31 11.97 5.22
C LEU A 305 -7.31 13.09 4.91
N ARG A 306 -8.55 12.74 4.56
CA ARG A 306 -9.65 13.68 4.25
C ARG A 306 -10.41 14.18 5.48
N LEU A 307 -10.03 13.76 6.69
CA LEU A 307 -10.48 14.41 7.93
C LEU A 307 -9.91 15.83 8.08
N LYS A 308 -8.84 16.15 7.34
CA LYS A 308 -8.20 17.46 7.31
C LYS A 308 -8.19 18.01 5.90
N ARG A 309 -8.15 19.33 5.77
CA ARG A 309 -7.95 20.06 4.51
C ARG A 309 -6.79 21.03 4.64
N VAL A 310 -6.22 21.46 3.52
CA VAL A 310 -5.23 22.54 3.52
C VAL A 310 -5.94 23.84 3.87
N ARG A 311 -5.40 24.58 4.84
CA ARG A 311 -5.92 25.89 5.24
C ARG A 311 -5.63 26.88 4.11
N VAL A 312 -6.68 27.40 3.49
CA VAL A 312 -6.54 28.52 2.56
C VAL A 312 -6.19 29.75 3.40
N ALA A 313 -5.07 30.40 3.12
CA ALA A 313 -4.76 31.68 3.74
C ALA A 313 -5.91 32.64 3.40
N ARG A 314 -6.57 33.23 4.41
CA ARG A 314 -7.44 34.38 4.16
C ARG A 314 -6.57 35.44 3.50
N SER A 315 -6.97 35.92 2.33
CA SER A 315 -6.28 37.05 1.72
C SER A 315 -6.36 38.24 2.68
N ALA A 316 -5.24 38.94 2.86
CA ALA A 316 -5.13 40.13 3.70
C ALA A 316 -6.13 41.25 3.34
N THR A 317 -6.82 41.15 2.20
CA THR A 317 -7.90 42.04 1.78
C THR A 317 -9.13 41.99 2.69
N ALA A 318 -9.44 40.86 3.33
CA ALA A 318 -10.60 40.75 4.22
C ALA A 318 -10.35 41.34 5.63
N GLU A 319 -9.08 41.53 6.01
CA GLU A 319 -8.71 42.10 7.30
C GLU A 319 -8.68 43.64 7.24
N GLN A 320 -8.43 44.22 6.05
CA GLN A 320 -8.54 45.67 5.82
C GLN A 320 -9.99 46.16 5.75
N GLU A 321 -10.95 45.37 5.26
CA GLU A 321 -12.37 45.75 5.29
C GLU A 321 -12.98 45.67 6.70
N SER A 322 -12.44 44.80 7.58
CA SER A 322 -12.90 44.68 8.97
C SER A 322 -12.34 45.76 9.90
N LEU A 323 -11.26 46.43 9.52
CA LEU A 323 -10.64 47.54 10.28
C LEU A 323 -11.07 48.92 9.75
N ALA A 324 -11.89 48.95 8.69
CA ALA A 324 -12.44 50.16 8.07
C ALA A 324 -13.91 50.42 8.45
N VAL A 325 -14.45 49.67 9.43
CA VAL A 325 -15.78 49.87 10.05
C VAL A 325 -15.58 50.12 11.53
#